data_AF-L7C5Y1-F1
#
_entry.id   AF-L7C5Y1-F1
#
_cell.length_a   1.000
_cell.length_b   1.000
_cell.length_c   1.000
_cell.angle_alpha   90.00
_cell.angle_beta   90.00
_cell.angle_gamma   90.00
#
_symmetry.space_group_name_H-M   'P 1'
#
loop_
_entity.id
_entity.type
_entity.pdbx_description
1 polymer ?
#
loop_
_entity_poly.entity_id
_entity_poly.type
_entity_poly.pdbx_seq_one_letter_code
_entity_poly.pdbx_strand_id
1 'polypeptide(L)'
;MHDKTPSEPRLINGMNSSHKTPEHDASITGPIDHTEEFVRLLGQTRRHRFAYLMSLMNDRNDVEEVLQETDLVLWRKFDDFEWGTNFTAWSCRVAFNQMRAWRQKQQRSRLQFSDEFLTAVATQLDTQTDRYDQRLENLRACVRSLPERHRQLIDQRYTEGEKIESIATRTGRSLDAVYRMLSRIRDSLRNCVTRKMNAGVTS
;
A
#
# COMPACT_ATOMS: atom_id res chain seq x y z
N MET A 1 -30.47 -20.88 69.79
CA MET A 1 -31.26 -19.80 70.42
C MET A 1 -30.51 -19.40 71.68
N HIS A 2 -30.15 -18.12 71.79
CA HIS A 2 -29.35 -17.46 72.84
C HIS A 2 -27.82 -17.47 72.70
N ASP A 3 -27.39 -16.39 72.06
CA ASP A 3 -26.12 -15.66 72.16
C ASP A 3 -25.82 -15.21 73.60
N LYS A 4 -24.52 -15.15 73.95
CA LYS A 4 -23.89 -14.05 74.71
C LYS A 4 -22.37 -14.29 74.86
N THR A 5 -21.62 -13.46 74.13
CA THR A 5 -20.29 -12.91 74.47
C THR A 5 -20.34 -12.12 75.80
N PRO A 6 -19.22 -11.65 76.45
CA PRO A 6 -18.09 -10.91 75.86
C PRO A 6 -16.69 -11.26 76.45
N SER A 7 -15.56 -10.88 75.86
CA SER A 7 -14.88 -9.60 76.12
C SER A 7 -13.63 -9.42 75.24
N GLU A 8 -13.50 -8.23 74.66
CA GLU A 8 -12.31 -7.60 74.03
C GLU A 8 -11.51 -6.79 75.10
N PRO A 9 -10.44 -6.00 74.82
CA PRO A 9 -9.66 -5.78 73.58
C PRO A 9 -8.12 -5.66 73.79
N ARG A 10 -7.32 -5.54 72.71
CA ARG A 10 -6.41 -4.39 72.48
C ARG A 10 -5.63 -4.45 71.16
N LEU A 11 -5.53 -3.26 70.58
CA LEU A 11 -4.91 -2.81 69.34
C LEU A 11 -3.38 -2.91 69.35
N ILE A 12 -2.77 -3.18 68.18
CA ILE A 12 -1.71 -2.31 67.63
C ILE A 12 -1.54 -2.51 66.11
N ASN A 13 -1.74 -1.40 65.38
CA ASN A 13 -1.42 -1.18 63.98
C ASN A 13 0.09 -1.15 63.73
N GLY A 14 0.50 -1.53 62.53
CA GLY A 14 1.70 -0.95 61.91
C GLY A 14 2.52 -1.90 61.05
N MET A 15 2.13 -2.10 59.79
CA MET A 15 3.07 -2.48 58.73
C MET A 15 2.77 -1.64 57.49
N ASN A 16 3.61 -0.60 57.34
CA ASN A 16 3.65 0.34 56.25
C ASN A 16 4.23 -0.38 55.02
N SER A 17 3.38 -0.70 54.03
CA SER A 17 3.81 -1.23 52.74
C SER A 17 4.26 -0.06 51.88
N SER A 18 5.57 0.00 51.60
CA SER A 18 6.18 0.99 50.73
C SER A 18 5.47 1.06 49.37
N HIS A 19 4.70 2.13 49.18
CA HIS A 19 4.37 2.66 47.88
C HIS A 19 5.67 3.07 47.16
N LYS A 20 6.10 2.29 46.19
CA LYS A 20 6.89 2.80 45.06
C LYS A 20 5.94 2.98 43.88
N THR A 21 5.44 4.19 43.72
CA THR A 21 5.00 4.70 42.42
C THR A 21 6.20 4.63 41.46
N PRO A 22 6.08 4.00 40.28
CA PRO A 22 7.06 4.24 39.23
C PRO A 22 6.79 5.65 38.68
N GLU A 23 7.78 6.51 38.85
CA GLU A 23 7.87 7.82 38.26
C GLU A 23 7.79 7.69 36.73
N HIS A 24 6.86 8.43 36.14
CA HIS A 24 6.59 8.46 34.72
C HIS A 24 7.61 9.40 34.05
N ASP A 25 8.86 8.94 33.94
CA ASP A 25 9.91 9.70 33.26
C ASP A 25 9.97 9.36 31.77
N ALA A 26 10.05 10.41 30.96
CA ALA A 26 9.94 10.36 29.51
C ALA A 26 11.27 9.98 28.87
N SER A 27 11.35 8.78 28.27
CA SER A 27 12.07 8.54 27.01
C SER A 27 11.72 7.16 26.44
N ILE A 28 10.61 7.06 25.69
CA ILE A 28 10.41 5.91 24.79
C ILE A 28 11.15 6.22 23.49
N THR A 29 12.46 6.02 23.50
CA THR A 29 13.26 5.83 22.29
C THR A 29 14.04 4.54 22.48
N GLY A 30 13.31 3.43 22.59
CA GLY A 30 13.87 2.13 22.28
C GLY A 30 14.20 2.05 20.78
N PRO A 31 15.16 1.22 20.36
CA PRO A 31 15.44 1.02 18.95
C PRO A 31 14.15 0.63 18.24
N ILE A 32 13.78 1.35 17.18
CA ILE A 32 12.62 1.01 16.34
C ILE A 32 12.82 -0.44 15.91
N ASP A 33 11.88 -1.33 16.25
CA ASP A 33 11.86 -2.65 15.64
C ASP A 33 11.50 -2.44 14.16
N HIS A 34 12.53 -2.35 13.34
CA HIS A 34 12.41 -2.21 11.89
C HIS A 34 11.54 -3.31 11.30
N THR A 35 11.49 -4.49 11.92
CA THR A 35 10.61 -5.60 11.52
C THR A 35 9.15 -5.23 11.70
N GLU A 36 8.77 -4.76 12.88
CA GLU A 36 7.39 -4.37 13.19
C GLU A 36 6.95 -3.19 12.32
N GLU A 37 7.81 -2.18 12.17
CA GLU A 37 7.52 -1.03 11.33
C GLU A 37 7.37 -1.42 9.85
N PHE A 38 8.22 -2.34 9.35
CA PHE A 38 8.10 -2.83 7.99
C PHE A 38 6.79 -3.59 7.76
N VAL A 39 6.40 -4.47 8.69
CA VAL A 39 5.11 -5.19 8.62
C VAL A 39 3.94 -4.21 8.62
N ARG A 40 4.01 -3.15 9.44
CA ARG A 40 3.02 -2.09 9.47
C ARG A 40 2.92 -1.37 8.12
N LEU A 41 4.06 -0.95 7.56
CA LEU A 41 4.14 -0.29 6.26
C LEU A 41 3.66 -1.20 5.13
N LEU A 42 4.02 -2.49 5.16
CA LEU A 42 3.60 -3.51 4.20
C LEU A 42 2.07 -3.61 4.13
N GLY A 43 1.42 -3.66 5.29
CA GLY A 43 -0.04 -3.67 5.41
C GLY A 43 -0.70 -2.37 4.94
N GLN A 44 -0.20 -1.22 5.40
CA GLN A 44 -0.78 0.09 5.07
C GLN A 44 -0.73 0.40 3.56
N THR A 45 0.36 0.00 2.90
CA THR A 45 0.59 0.30 1.48
C THR A 45 -0.03 -0.73 0.54
N ARG A 46 -0.61 -1.83 1.06
CA ARG A 46 -1.26 -2.88 0.26
C ARG A 46 -2.37 -2.33 -0.63
N ARG A 47 -3.23 -1.44 -0.12
CA ARG A 47 -4.31 -0.81 -0.92
C ARG A 47 -3.75 0.03 -2.08
N HIS A 48 -2.67 0.77 -1.84
CA HIS A 48 -2.00 1.55 -2.87
C HIS A 48 -1.41 0.66 -3.96
N ARG A 49 -0.72 -0.42 -3.59
CA ARG A 49 -0.21 -1.42 -4.55
C ARG A 49 -1.33 -2.09 -5.33
N PHE A 50 -2.42 -2.49 -4.67
CA PHE A 50 -3.58 -3.09 -5.32
C PHE A 50 -4.19 -2.15 -6.36
N ALA A 51 -4.48 -0.90 -5.99
CA ALA A 51 -5.02 0.10 -6.92
C ALA A 51 -4.08 0.36 -8.09
N TYR A 52 -2.78 0.44 -7.82
CA TYR A 52 -1.75 0.59 -8.85
C TYR A 52 -1.73 -0.60 -9.81
N LEU A 53 -1.72 -1.84 -9.32
CA LEU A 53 -1.77 -3.05 -10.16
C LEU A 53 -3.07 -3.16 -10.95
N MET A 54 -4.22 -2.83 -10.35
CA MET A 54 -5.51 -2.72 -11.04
C MET A 54 -5.54 -1.67 -12.15
N SER A 55 -4.60 -0.72 -12.14
CA SER A 55 -4.47 0.26 -13.23
C SER A 55 -3.74 -0.31 -14.44
N LEU A 56 -3.00 -1.40 -14.22
CA LEU A 56 -2.16 -2.07 -15.22
C LEU A 56 -2.78 -3.39 -15.67
N MET A 57 -3.59 -4.04 -14.84
CA MET A 57 -4.16 -5.38 -15.07
C MET A 57 -5.69 -5.33 -15.08
N ASN A 58 -6.31 -6.25 -15.83
CA ASN A 58 -7.76 -6.25 -16.04
C ASN A 58 -8.54 -7.14 -15.07
N ASP A 59 -7.93 -8.23 -14.58
CA ASP A 59 -8.58 -9.20 -13.70
C ASP A 59 -8.19 -8.99 -12.22
N ARG A 60 -9.18 -9.05 -11.33
CA ARG A 60 -8.96 -8.84 -9.90
C ARG A 60 -8.19 -9.99 -9.25
N ASN A 61 -8.47 -11.23 -9.63
CA ASN A 61 -7.84 -12.40 -9.06
C ASN A 61 -6.36 -12.44 -9.47
N ASP A 62 -6.06 -12.12 -10.73
CA ASP A 62 -4.68 -11.98 -11.22
C ASP A 62 -3.93 -10.89 -10.43
N VAL A 63 -4.58 -9.78 -10.11
CA VAL A 63 -3.98 -8.73 -9.27
C VAL A 63 -3.72 -9.20 -7.85
N GLU A 64 -4.66 -9.94 -7.23
CA GLU A 64 -4.45 -10.49 -5.89
C GLU A 64 -3.30 -11.50 -5.88
N GLU A 65 -3.14 -12.32 -6.92
CA GLU A 65 -2.01 -13.25 -7.09
C GLU A 65 -0.68 -12.48 -7.15
N VAL A 66 -0.59 -11.48 -8.04
CA VAL A 66 0.62 -10.65 -8.15
C VAL A 66 0.91 -9.91 -6.85
N LEU A 67 -0.12 -9.44 -6.14
CA LEU A 67 0.02 -8.72 -4.89
C LEU A 67 0.53 -9.62 -3.76
N GLN A 68 0.09 -10.88 -3.69
CA GLN A 68 0.65 -11.86 -2.75
C GLN A 68 2.14 -12.10 -3.02
N GLU A 69 2.52 -12.37 -4.27
CA GLU A 69 3.91 -12.59 -4.63
C GLU A 69 4.76 -11.33 -4.39
N THR A 70 4.16 -10.15 -4.55
CA THR A 70 4.79 -8.87 -4.22
C THR A 70 5.09 -8.77 -2.72
N ASP A 71 4.16 -9.13 -1.85
CA ASP A 71 4.36 -9.07 -0.41
C ASP A 71 5.48 -10.02 0.05
N LEU A 72 5.57 -11.22 -0.56
CA LEU A 72 6.67 -12.16 -0.31
C LEU A 72 8.02 -11.60 -0.74
N VAL A 73 8.10 -10.96 -1.91
CA VAL A 73 9.34 -10.35 -2.38
C VAL A 73 9.72 -9.13 -1.55
N LEU A 74 8.76 -8.32 -1.13
CA LEU A 74 9.01 -7.21 -0.21
C LEU A 74 9.63 -7.73 1.09
N TRP A 75 9.06 -8.79 1.67
CA TRP A 75 9.63 -9.43 2.87
C TRP A 75 11.06 -9.94 2.65
N ARG A 76 11.32 -10.59 1.51
CA ARG A 76 12.70 -11.05 1.17
C ARG A 76 13.68 -9.89 0.95
N LYS A 77 13.17 -8.73 0.55
CA LYS A 77 13.92 -7.48 0.33
C LYS A 77 13.84 -6.54 1.52
N PHE A 78 13.49 -7.05 2.70
CA PHE A 78 13.38 -6.26 3.92
C PHE A 78 14.63 -5.40 4.16
N ASP A 79 15.82 -6.01 4.06
CA ASP A 79 17.11 -5.34 4.26
C ASP A 79 17.51 -4.40 3.11
N ASP A 80 16.87 -4.51 1.94
CA ASP A 80 17.12 -3.62 0.78
C ASP A 80 16.39 -2.27 0.94
N PHE A 81 15.47 -2.15 1.90
CA PHE A 81 14.71 -0.92 2.06
C PHE A 81 15.52 0.13 2.82
N GLU A 82 15.79 1.25 2.17
CA GLU A 82 16.41 2.41 2.79
C GLU A 82 15.40 3.14 3.70
N TRP A 83 15.59 2.99 5.02
CA TRP A 83 14.77 3.65 6.02
C TRP A 83 14.78 5.17 5.89
N GLY A 84 13.61 5.79 6.06
CA GLY A 84 13.40 7.23 5.85
C GLY A 84 13.01 7.61 4.41
N THR A 85 13.06 6.67 3.46
CA THR A 85 12.56 6.87 2.08
C THR A 85 11.07 6.50 1.94
N ASN A 86 10.46 6.77 0.77
CA ASN A 86 9.05 6.46 0.54
C ASN A 86 8.80 4.97 0.30
N PHE A 87 8.35 4.26 1.34
CA PHE A 87 7.96 2.85 1.27
C PHE A 87 6.84 2.56 0.25
N THR A 88 5.88 3.47 0.07
CA THR A 88 4.81 3.29 -0.94
C THR A 88 5.39 3.26 -2.35
N ALA A 89 6.35 4.15 -2.62
CA ALA A 89 7.04 4.22 -3.91
C ALA A 89 7.82 2.94 -4.20
N TRP A 90 8.66 2.55 -3.25
CA TRP A 90 9.46 1.34 -3.31
C TRP A 90 8.59 0.09 -3.46
N SER A 91 7.53 -0.04 -2.67
CA SER A 91 6.63 -1.20 -2.73
C SER A 91 5.81 -1.28 -4.03
N CYS A 92 5.38 -0.14 -4.59
CA CYS A 92 4.76 -0.09 -5.93
C CYS A 92 5.75 -0.46 -7.04
N ARG A 93 7.05 -0.16 -6.86
CA ARG A 93 8.10 -0.56 -7.80
C ARG A 93 8.27 -2.08 -7.81
N VAL A 94 8.33 -2.70 -6.64
CA VAL A 94 8.38 -4.16 -6.54
C VAL A 94 7.12 -4.77 -7.17
N ALA A 95 5.93 -4.23 -6.88
CA ALA A 95 4.67 -4.67 -7.49
C ALA A 95 4.69 -4.63 -9.02
N PHE A 96 5.24 -3.56 -9.60
CA PHE A 96 5.39 -3.43 -11.05
C PHE A 96 6.27 -4.53 -11.65
N ASN A 97 7.39 -4.83 -10.99
CA ASN A 97 8.29 -5.89 -11.42
C ASN A 97 7.60 -7.27 -11.34
N GLN A 98 6.84 -7.54 -10.28
CA GLN A 98 6.08 -8.79 -10.16
C GLN A 98 4.98 -8.92 -11.20
N MET A 99 4.29 -7.83 -11.54
CA MET A 99 3.33 -7.84 -12.65
C MET A 99 4.01 -8.15 -13.98
N ARG A 100 5.21 -7.61 -14.24
CA ARG A 100 5.97 -7.92 -15.46
C ARG A 100 6.37 -9.39 -15.49
N ALA A 101 6.88 -9.92 -14.38
CA ALA A 101 7.24 -11.33 -14.25
C ALA A 101 6.02 -12.24 -14.44
N TRP A 102 4.88 -11.90 -13.83
CA TRP A 102 3.61 -12.60 -14.04
C TRP A 102 3.18 -12.58 -15.50
N ARG A 103 3.21 -11.43 -16.18
CA ARG A 103 2.89 -11.35 -17.61
C ARG A 103 3.81 -12.19 -18.46
N GLN A 104 5.11 -12.20 -18.15
CA GLN A 104 6.07 -13.07 -18.83
C GLN A 104 5.77 -14.54 -18.56
N LYS A 105 5.41 -14.93 -17.33
CA LYS A 105 4.99 -16.29 -16.99
C LYS A 105 3.71 -16.70 -17.72
N GLN A 106 2.74 -15.79 -17.88
CA GLN A 106 1.51 -16.03 -18.63
C GLN A 106 1.73 -16.09 -20.15
N GLN A 107 2.67 -15.30 -20.67
CA GLN A 107 3.12 -15.43 -22.06
C GLN A 107 3.94 -16.71 -22.25
N ARG A 108 4.68 -17.14 -21.22
CA ARG A 108 5.48 -18.37 -21.23
C ARG A 108 4.69 -19.65 -21.03
N SER A 109 3.59 -19.58 -20.28
CA SER A 109 2.58 -20.64 -20.23
C SER A 109 1.86 -20.77 -21.57
N ARG A 110 1.89 -19.71 -22.40
CA ARG A 110 1.53 -19.77 -23.83
C ARG A 110 2.69 -20.18 -24.76
N LEU A 111 3.96 -19.87 -24.43
CA LEU A 111 5.19 -20.21 -25.19
C LEU A 111 6.46 -20.22 -24.29
N GLN A 112 6.97 -21.40 -23.91
CA GLN A 112 8.04 -21.67 -22.91
C GLN A 112 9.30 -20.73 -22.81
N PHE A 113 9.69 -20.44 -21.55
CA PHE A 113 10.97 -20.15 -20.82
C PHE A 113 12.16 -19.24 -21.26
N SER A 114 12.72 -18.50 -20.27
CA SER A 114 14.10 -18.53 -19.69
C SER A 114 14.40 -17.39 -18.65
N ASP A 115 15.02 -17.69 -17.51
CA ASP A 115 15.10 -16.85 -16.28
C ASP A 115 16.12 -15.69 -16.27
N GLU A 116 16.90 -15.46 -17.32
CA GLU A 116 18.00 -14.46 -17.30
C GLU A 116 17.57 -12.99 -17.40
N PHE A 117 16.33 -12.71 -17.81
CA PHE A 117 15.84 -11.33 -17.99
C PHE A 117 15.56 -10.61 -16.66
N LEU A 118 15.27 -11.36 -15.59
CA LEU A 118 14.83 -10.79 -14.31
C LEU A 118 15.98 -10.08 -13.57
N THR A 119 17.22 -10.55 -13.73
CA THR A 119 18.41 -9.98 -13.06
C THR A 119 18.83 -8.64 -13.67
N ALA A 120 18.67 -8.43 -14.98
CA ALA A 120 19.09 -7.20 -15.66
C ALA A 120 18.18 -5.98 -15.39
N VAL A 121 16.93 -6.20 -14.99
CA VAL A 121 15.96 -5.13 -14.71
C VAL A 121 16.18 -4.49 -13.33
N ALA A 122 16.79 -5.22 -12.40
CA ALA A 122 16.95 -4.80 -11.00
C ALA A 122 17.97 -3.66 -10.82
N THR A 123 18.99 -3.59 -11.68
CA THR A 123 20.16 -2.71 -11.48
C THR A 123 19.98 -1.27 -11.95
N GLN A 124 18.88 -0.92 -12.63
CA GLN A 124 18.74 0.40 -13.30
C GLN A 124 17.90 1.45 -12.51
N LEU A 125 17.53 1.21 -11.26
CA LEU A 125 16.39 1.92 -10.64
C LEU A 125 16.67 2.67 -9.35
N ASP A 126 17.93 2.75 -8.94
CA ASP A 126 18.33 3.15 -7.59
C ASP A 126 18.50 4.68 -7.37
N THR A 127 17.79 5.54 -8.11
CA THR A 127 18.04 7.00 -8.03
C THR A 127 16.82 7.92 -8.01
N GLN A 128 15.59 7.46 -7.73
CA GLN A 128 14.40 8.29 -8.00
C GLN A 128 13.26 8.29 -6.96
N THR A 129 13.58 8.41 -5.67
CA THR A 129 12.57 8.61 -4.62
C THR A 129 11.83 9.96 -4.78
N ASP A 130 12.56 11.07 -4.96
CA ASP A 130 11.95 12.42 -5.09
C ASP A 130 11.06 12.57 -6.33
N ARG A 131 11.43 11.91 -7.44
CA ARG A 131 10.64 11.94 -8.67
C ARG A 131 9.34 11.17 -8.53
N TYR A 132 9.25 10.20 -7.62
CA TYR A 132 8.01 9.47 -7.36
C TYR A 132 7.01 10.33 -6.60
N ASP A 133 7.45 11.03 -5.55
CA ASP A 133 6.59 11.90 -4.74
C ASP A 133 6.00 13.03 -5.58
N GLN A 134 6.84 13.67 -6.40
CA GLN A 134 6.39 14.69 -7.34
C GLN A 134 5.40 14.12 -8.36
N ARG A 135 5.62 12.89 -8.83
CA ARG A 135 4.73 12.22 -9.78
C ARG A 135 3.38 11.89 -9.15
N LEU A 136 3.37 11.48 -7.89
CA LEU A 136 2.16 11.18 -7.13
C LEU A 136 1.32 12.43 -6.89
N GLU A 137 1.94 13.56 -6.52
CA GLU A 137 1.22 14.81 -6.32
C GLU A 137 0.65 15.35 -7.64
N ASN A 138 1.43 15.25 -8.72
CA ASN A 138 0.95 15.57 -10.07
C ASN A 138 -0.22 14.69 -10.48
N LEU A 139 -0.20 13.40 -10.15
CA LEU A 139 -1.32 12.49 -10.42
C LEU A 139 -2.58 12.90 -9.66
N ARG A 140 -2.48 13.22 -8.36
CA ARG A 140 -3.62 13.71 -7.56
C ARG A 140 -4.22 14.98 -8.19
N ALA A 141 -3.39 15.92 -8.60
CA ALA A 141 -3.84 17.12 -9.29
C ALA A 141 -4.54 16.81 -10.63
N CYS A 142 -3.99 15.87 -11.42
CA CYS A 142 -4.58 15.46 -12.69
C CYS A 142 -5.93 14.75 -12.49
N VAL A 143 -6.08 13.90 -11.47
CA VAL A 143 -7.36 13.28 -11.12
C VAL A 143 -8.40 14.34 -10.71
N ARG A 144 -8.00 15.37 -9.95
CA ARG A 144 -8.88 16.50 -9.60
C ARG A 144 -9.36 17.29 -10.83
N SER A 145 -8.58 17.30 -11.91
CA SER A 145 -8.92 17.99 -13.16
C SER A 145 -9.81 17.18 -14.12
N LEU A 146 -10.09 15.91 -13.81
CA LEU A 146 -10.96 15.10 -14.65
C LEU A 146 -12.42 15.59 -14.58
N PRO A 147 -13.20 15.40 -15.67
CA PRO A 147 -14.65 15.55 -15.61
C PRO A 147 -15.25 14.67 -14.51
N GLU A 148 -16.30 15.15 -13.84
CA GLU A 148 -16.87 14.49 -12.67
C GLU A 148 -17.24 13.02 -12.91
N ARG A 149 -17.87 12.72 -14.06
CA ARG A 149 -18.21 11.34 -14.43
C ARG A 149 -16.98 10.43 -14.57
N HIS A 150 -15.83 10.97 -14.99
CA HIS A 150 -14.59 10.20 -15.10
C HIS A 150 -13.94 10.00 -13.74
N ARG A 151 -14.01 10.99 -12.86
CA ARG A 151 -13.52 10.90 -11.48
C ARG A 151 -14.30 9.83 -10.70
N GLN A 152 -15.62 9.85 -10.77
CA GLN A 152 -16.48 8.85 -10.13
C GLN A 152 -16.19 7.43 -10.61
N LEU A 153 -15.97 7.25 -11.92
CA LEU A 153 -15.61 5.96 -12.50
C LEU A 153 -14.23 5.46 -12.00
N ILE A 154 -13.28 6.38 -11.80
CA ILE A 154 -11.99 6.07 -11.19
C ILE A 154 -12.17 5.68 -9.72
N ASP A 155 -12.93 6.43 -8.94
CA ASP A 155 -13.15 6.12 -7.52
C ASP A 155 -13.84 4.76 -7.34
N GLN A 156 -14.89 4.48 -8.10
CA GLN A 156 -15.56 3.16 -8.07
C GLN A 156 -14.59 2.03 -8.38
N ARG A 157 -13.74 2.20 -9.40
CA ARG A 157 -12.84 1.15 -9.84
C ARG A 157 -11.62 0.96 -8.92
N TYR A 158 -11.08 2.04 -8.38
CA TYR A 158 -9.76 2.07 -7.72
C TYR A 158 -9.79 2.34 -6.23
N THR A 159 -10.80 3.08 -5.76
CA THR A 159 -11.00 3.40 -4.34
C THR A 159 -11.93 2.37 -3.71
N GLU A 160 -13.06 2.07 -4.35
CA GLU A 160 -14.08 1.13 -3.86
C GLU A 160 -13.82 -0.31 -4.32
N GLY A 161 -13.04 -0.49 -5.38
CA GLY A 161 -12.67 -1.82 -5.90
C GLY A 161 -13.80 -2.53 -6.64
N GLU A 162 -14.78 -1.80 -7.17
CA GLU A 162 -15.88 -2.37 -7.94
C GLU A 162 -15.37 -3.12 -9.18
N LYS A 163 -16.05 -4.23 -9.49
CA LYS A 163 -15.82 -5.00 -10.72
C LYS A 163 -16.38 -4.25 -11.93
N ILE A 164 -15.76 -4.44 -13.09
CA ILE A 164 -16.15 -3.74 -14.32
C ILE A 164 -17.55 -4.17 -14.78
N GLU A 165 -17.93 -5.42 -14.52
CA GLU A 165 -19.27 -5.98 -14.72
C GLU A 165 -20.32 -5.24 -13.91
N SER A 166 -20.04 -4.95 -12.64
CA SER A 166 -20.92 -4.20 -11.75
C SER A 166 -21.09 -2.75 -12.23
N ILE A 167 -19.98 -2.11 -12.62
CA ILE A 167 -19.98 -0.75 -13.18
C ILE A 167 -20.79 -0.70 -14.49
N ALA A 168 -20.58 -1.64 -15.40
CA ALA A 168 -21.29 -1.73 -16.67
C ALA A 168 -22.81 -1.88 -16.46
N THR A 169 -23.20 -2.77 -15.55
CA THR A 169 -24.60 -3.00 -15.19
C THR A 169 -25.25 -1.74 -14.62
N ARG A 170 -24.61 -1.11 -13.62
CA ARG A 170 -25.12 0.11 -12.98
C ARG A 170 -25.20 1.31 -13.92
N THR A 171 -24.26 1.41 -14.86
CA THR A 171 -24.21 2.54 -15.81
C THR A 171 -24.98 2.29 -17.11
N GLY A 172 -25.58 1.12 -17.29
CA GLY A 172 -26.30 0.74 -18.51
C GLY A 172 -25.40 0.69 -19.74
N ARG A 173 -24.11 0.37 -19.57
CA ARG A 173 -23.10 0.34 -20.64
C ARG A 173 -22.61 -1.08 -20.89
N SER A 174 -22.13 -1.35 -22.11
CA SER A 174 -21.41 -2.61 -22.36
C SER A 174 -20.05 -2.62 -21.64
N LEU A 175 -19.56 -3.82 -21.32
CA LEU A 175 -18.22 -4.02 -20.74
C LEU A 175 -17.14 -3.30 -21.56
N ASP A 176 -17.16 -3.48 -22.89
CA ASP A 176 -16.22 -2.84 -23.81
C ASP A 176 -16.30 -1.31 -23.79
N ALA A 177 -17.47 -0.73 -23.56
CA ALA A 177 -17.61 0.71 -23.43
C ALA A 177 -16.97 1.20 -22.12
N VAL A 178 -17.11 0.46 -21.02
CA VAL A 178 -16.45 0.77 -19.74
C VAL A 178 -14.94 0.62 -19.86
N TYR A 179 -14.44 -0.45 -20.49
CA TYR A 179 -13.01 -0.65 -20.76
C TYR A 179 -12.40 0.48 -21.59
N ARG A 180 -13.05 0.84 -22.70
CA ARG A 180 -12.59 1.95 -23.56
C ARG A 180 -12.59 3.28 -22.81
N MET A 181 -13.59 3.51 -21.95
CA MET A 181 -13.65 4.71 -21.13
C MET A 181 -12.49 4.75 -20.13
N LEU A 182 -12.27 3.68 -19.37
CA LEU A 182 -11.16 3.58 -18.42
C LEU A 182 -9.80 3.75 -19.09
N SER A 183 -9.60 3.15 -20.27
CA SER A 183 -8.37 3.33 -21.05
C SER A 183 -8.14 4.80 -21.39
N ARG A 184 -9.15 5.49 -21.94
CA ARG A 184 -9.06 6.92 -22.28
C ARG A 184 -8.76 7.79 -21.07
N ILE A 185 -9.36 7.49 -19.91
CA ILE A 185 -9.07 8.21 -18.67
C ILE A 185 -7.62 7.98 -18.24
N ARG A 186 -7.12 6.74 -18.28
CA ARG A 186 -5.73 6.43 -17.94
C ARG A 186 -4.74 7.11 -18.89
N ASP A 187 -5.03 7.15 -20.18
CA ASP A 187 -4.17 7.82 -21.16
C ASP A 187 -4.18 9.34 -20.94
N SER A 188 -5.34 9.93 -20.64
CA SER A 188 -5.45 11.35 -20.27
C SER A 188 -4.65 11.69 -19.01
N LEU A 189 -4.78 10.88 -17.96
CA LEU A 189 -4.02 11.04 -16.72
C LEU A 189 -2.51 10.90 -16.95
N ARG A 190 -2.09 9.91 -17.75
CA ARG A 190 -0.68 9.71 -18.13
C ARG A 190 -0.14 10.95 -18.83
N ASN A 191 -0.85 11.48 -19.82
CA ASN A 191 -0.44 12.66 -20.58
C ASN A 191 -0.37 13.90 -19.68
N CYS A 192 -1.36 14.08 -18.78
CA CYS A 192 -1.37 15.18 -17.82
C CYS A 192 -0.16 15.13 -16.86
N VAL A 193 0.13 13.96 -16.29
CA VAL A 193 1.27 13.77 -15.38
C VAL A 193 2.58 13.98 -16.13
N THR A 194 2.76 13.41 -17.32
CA THR A 194 3.98 13.62 -18.13
C THR A 194 4.20 15.10 -18.42
N ARG A 195 3.15 15.84 -18.80
CA ARG A 195 3.24 17.29 -19.03
C ARG A 195 3.68 18.04 -17.77
N LYS A 196 3.11 17.72 -16.61
CA LYS A 196 3.46 18.37 -15.33
C LYS A 196 4.87 18.01 -14.86
N MET A 197 5.30 16.77 -15.07
CA MET A 197 6.67 16.33 -14.75
C MET A 197 7.72 17.03 -15.62
N ASN A 198 7.40 17.30 -16.89
CA ASN A 198 8.31 18.03 -17.79
C ASN A 198 8.34 19.53 -17.50
N ALA A 199 7.22 20.12 -17.06
CA ALA A 199 7.13 21.55 -16.73
C ALA A 199 7.92 21.93 -15.46
N GLY A 200 8.17 20.99 -14.54
CA GLY A 200 8.98 21.23 -13.33
C GLY A 200 10.49 21.10 -13.53
N VAL A 201 10.97 20.77 -14.73
CA VAL A 201 12.41 20.58 -15.05
C VAL A 201 13.00 21.83 -15.72
N THR A 202 12.20 22.87 -15.98
CA THR A 202 12.62 24.08 -16.74
C THR A 202 12.75 25.34 -15.86
N SER A 203 13.15 25.21 -14.61
CA SER A 203 13.47 26.37 -13.73
C SER A 203 14.75 26.14 -12.96
#